data_AF-A0A3N4PWH9-F1
#
_entry.id   AF-A0A3N4PWH9-F1
#
_cell.length_a   1.000
_cell.length_b   1.000
_cell.length_c   1.000
_cell.angle_alpha   90.00
_cell.angle_beta   90.00
_cell.angle_gamma   90.00
#
_symmetry.space_group_name_H-M   'P 1'
#
loop_
_entity.id
_entity.type
_entity.pdbx_description
1 polymer ?
#
loop_
_entity_poly.entity_id
_entity_poly.type
_entity_poly.pdbx_seq_one_letter_code
_entity_poly.pdbx_strand_id
1 'polypeptide(L)' 'MPPAFNDVKIYFSQKGISETEATQFFLFHDGKAWTNRKGRIRRNWKNIAYQWIQGCIAENPWLFRKDIH' A
#
# COMPACT_ATOMS: atom_id res chain seq x y z
N MET A 1 7.32 11.66 -6.71
CA MET A 1 7.34 10.70 -7.82
C MET A 1 6.41 9.56 -7.43
N PRO A 2 5.53 9.07 -8.33
CA PRO A 2 4.80 7.84 -8.08
C PRO A 2 5.80 6.68 -7.86
N PRO A 3 5.53 5.75 -6.93
CA PRO A 3 6.40 4.60 -6.72
C PRO A 3 6.35 3.63 -7.91
N ALA A 4 7.43 2.87 -8.11
CA ALA A 4 7.33 1.69 -8.95
C ALA A 4 6.51 0.62 -8.22
N PHE A 5 5.80 -0.22 -8.98
CA PHE A 5 5.03 -1.32 -8.42
C PHE A 5 5.90 -2.24 -7.54
N ASN A 6 7.16 -2.46 -7.95
CA ASN A 6 8.12 -3.25 -7.21
C ASN A 6 8.47 -2.65 -5.84
N ASP A 7 8.60 -1.32 -5.74
CA ASP A 7 8.86 -0.65 -4.46
C ASP A 7 7.69 -0.83 -3.49
N VAL A 8 6.46 -0.80 -4.01
CA VAL A 8 5.24 -1.04 -3.22
C VAL A 8 5.21 -2.48 -2.72
N LYS A 9 5.48 -3.46 -3.58
CA LYS A 9 5.56 -4.88 -3.17
C LYS A 9 6.59 -5.10 -2.06
N ILE A 10 7.81 -4.59 -2.24
CA ILE A 10 8.88 -4.70 -1.24
C ILE A 10 8.44 -4.08 0.09
N TYR A 11 7.84 -2.88 0.05
CA TYR A 11 7.38 -2.20 1.26
C TYR A 11 6.29 -2.99 2.01
N PHE A 12 5.30 -3.54 1.29
CA PHE A 12 4.23 -4.34 1.90
C PHE A 12 4.77 -5.67 2.44
N SER A 13 5.69 -6.32 1.71
CA SER A 13 6.38 -7.54 2.15
C SER A 13 7.18 -7.31 3.44
N GLN A 14 7.94 -6.21 3.53
CA GLN A 14 8.65 -5.82 4.76
C GLN A 14 7.72 -5.57 5.95
N LYS A 15 6.43 -5.30 5.70
CA LYS A 15 5.42 -5.09 6.73
C LYS A 15 4.60 -6.33 7.05
N GLY A 16 4.92 -7.49 6.48
CA GLY A 16 4.19 -8.74 6.71
C GLY A 16 2.81 -8.78 6.04
N ILE A 17 2.61 -7.95 5.02
CA ILE A 17 1.36 -7.86 4.26
C ILE A 17 1.53 -8.57 2.92
N SER A 18 0.50 -9.29 2.49
CA SER A 18 0.52 -10.05 1.25
C SER A 18 0.75 -9.18 0.01
N GLU A 19 1.38 -9.76 -1.02
CA GLU A 19 1.51 -9.08 -2.32
C GLU A 19 0.16 -8.75 -2.98
N THR A 20 -0.89 -9.49 -2.64
CA THR A 20 -2.25 -9.23 -3.13
C THR A 20 -2.74 -7.86 -2.69
N GLU A 21 -2.57 -7.53 -1.41
CA GLU A 21 -2.89 -6.20 -0.85
C GLU A 21 -2.03 -5.09 -1.48
N ALA A 22 -0.74 -5.36 -1.67
CA ALA A 22 0.18 -4.43 -2.35
C ALA A 22 -0.29 -4.12 -3.77
N THR A 23 -0.80 -5.15 -4.47
CA THR A 23 -1.36 -5.05 -5.83
C THR A 23 -2.65 -4.26 -5.85
N GLN A 24 -3.58 -4.55 -4.94
CA GLN A 24 -4.83 -3.80 -4.80
C GLN A 24 -4.57 -2.33 -4.48
N PHE A 25 -3.67 -2.05 -3.54
CA PHE A 25 -3.25 -0.69 -3.20
C PHE A 25 -2.69 0.05 -4.42
N PHE A 26 -1.77 -0.57 -5.17
CA PHE A 26 -1.16 0.04 -6.34
C PHE A 26 -2.22 0.35 -7.41
N LEU A 27 -3.04 -0.63 -7.80
CA LEU A 27 -4.08 -0.45 -8.82
C LEU A 27 -5.10 0.62 -8.43
N PHE A 28 -5.51 0.68 -7.16
CA PHE A 28 -6.45 1.69 -6.66
C PHE A 28 -5.90 3.11 -6.76
N HIS A 29 -4.61 3.30 -6.54
CA HIS A 29 -3.95 4.60 -6.63
C HIS A 29 -3.51 4.96 -8.05
N ASP A 30 -3.18 3.96 -8.86
CA ASP A 30 -2.84 4.12 -10.27
C ASP A 30 -4.03 4.62 -11.08
N GLY A 31 -5.22 4.04 -10.88
CA GLY A 31 -6.47 4.54 -11.48
C GLY A 31 -6.88 5.95 -11.05
N LYS A 32 -6.24 6.51 -10.00
CA LYS A 32 -6.44 7.89 -9.52
C LYS A 32 -5.27 8.82 -9.89
N ALA A 33 -4.42 8.38 -10.83
CA ALA A 33 -3.22 9.08 -11.28
C ALA A 33 -2.28 9.50 -10.13
N TRP A 34 -2.29 8.79 -8.99
CA TRP A 34 -1.52 9.13 -7.79
C TRP A 34 -1.71 10.59 -7.31
N THR A 35 -2.81 11.24 -7.69
CA THR A 35 -3.13 12.60 -7.30
C THR A 35 -4.05 12.59 -6.07
N ASN A 36 -3.96 13.65 -5.25
CA ASN A 36 -5.00 13.88 -4.26
C ASN A 36 -6.17 14.67 -4.89
N ARG A 37 -7.34 14.69 -4.24
CA ARG A 37 -8.53 15.45 -4.69
C ARG A 37 -8.27 16.95 -4.93
N LYS A 38 -7.15 17.47 -4.41
CA LYS A 38 -6.63 18.85 -4.58
C LYS A 38 -5.56 19.00 -5.68
N GLY A 39 -5.32 17.99 -6.53
CA GLY A 39 -4.35 18.06 -7.64
C GLY A 39 -2.87 18.05 -7.22
N ARG A 40 -2.55 17.96 -5.92
CA ARG A 40 -1.16 17.83 -5.46
C ARG A 40 -0.66 16.40 -5.68
N ILE A 41 0.53 16.30 -6.29
CA ILE A 41 1.30 15.05 -6.40
C ILE A 41 1.49 14.48 -4.99
N ARG A 42 1.00 13.26 -4.75
CA ARG A 42 1.13 12.58 -3.45
C ARG A 42 2.61 12.24 -3.23
N ARG A 43 3.34 13.14 -2.57
CA ARG A 43 4.79 13.00 -2.32
C ARG A 43 5.14 11.80 -1.42
N ASN A 44 4.24 11.40 -0.51
CA ASN A 44 4.49 10.34 0.47
C ASN A 44 3.57 9.13 0.27
N TRP A 45 3.79 8.37 -0.82
CA TRP A 45 3.08 7.11 -1.06
C TRP A 45 3.24 6.10 0.09
N LYS A 46 4.39 6.09 0.78
CA LYS A 46 4.65 5.26 1.96
C LYS A 46 3.71 5.55 3.13
N ASN A 47 3.35 6.82 3.36
CA ASN A 47 2.38 7.17 4.41
C ASN A 47 0.98 6.66 4.07
N ILE A 48 0.61 6.70 2.79
CA ILE A 48 -0.70 6.22 2.33
C ILE A 48 -0.73 4.69 2.39
N ALA A 49 0.36 4.02 1.97
CA ALA A 49 0.54 2.59 2.14
C ALA A 49 0.45 2.19 3.62
N TYR A 50 1.07 2.95 4.52
CA TYR A 50 0.95 2.71 5.96
C TYR A 50 -0.49 2.85 6.45
N GLN A 51 -1.21 3.89 6.04
CA GLN A 51 -2.64 4.06 6.37
C GLN A 51 -3.52 2.93 5.82
N TRP A 52 -3.24 2.47 4.59
CA TRP A 52 -3.91 1.32 3.99
C TRP A 52 -3.70 0.06 4.82
N ILE A 53 -2.43 -0.22 5.17
CA ILE A 53 -2.06 -1.37 5.99
C ILE A 53 -2.75 -1.31 7.36
N GLN A 54 -2.77 -0.14 8.01
CA GLN A 54 -3.49 0.05 9.28
C GLN A 54 -4.99 -0.22 9.13
N GLY A 55 -5.61 0.23 8.03
CA GLY A 55 -7.01 -0.06 7.71
C GLY A 55 -7.26 -1.56 7.52
N CYS A 56 -6.43 -2.23 6.73
CA CYS A 56 -6.54 -3.68 6.51
C CYS A 56 -6.38 -4.47 7.83
N ILE A 57 -5.46 -4.06 8.72
CA ILE A 57 -5.29 -4.67 10.04
C ILE A 57 -6.51 -4.42 10.92
N ALA A 58 -7.10 -3.22 10.88
CA ALA A 58 -8.26 -2.87 11.69
C ALA A 58 -9.54 -3.61 11.24
N GLU A 59 -9.74 -3.77 9.92
CA GLU A 59 -10.89 -4.50 9.37
C GLU A 59 -10.69 -6.02 9.43
N ASN A 60 -9.47 -6.50 9.19
CA ASN A 60 -9.15 -7.92 9.12
C ASN A 60 -7.77 -8.20 9.76
N PRO A 61 -7.71 -8.38 11.10
CA PRO A 61 -6.45 -8.61 11.83
C PRO A 61 -5.65 -9.82 11.33
N TRP A 62 -6.32 -10.81 10.72
CA TRP A 62 -5.74 -12.05 10.19
C TRP A 62 -4.98 -11.87 8.86
N LEU A 63 -5.10 -10.72 8.19
CA LEU A 63 -4.33 -10.40 6.98
C LEU A 63 -2.84 -10.19 7.28
N PHE A 64 -2.50 -9.93 8.54
CA PHE A 64 -1.12 -9.84 8.99
C PHE A 64 -0.51 -11.25 9.07
N ARG A 65 0.11 -11.70 7.97
CA ARG A 65 0.81 -12.97 7.94
C ARG A 65 2.13 -12.82 8.70
N LYS A 66 2.17 -13.32 9.94
CA LYS A 66 3.43 -13.52 10.70
C LYS A 66 4.23 -14.73 10.21
N ASP A 67 3.67 -15.55 9.33
CA ASP A 67 4.31 -16.77 8.82
C ASP A 67 5.19 -16.50 7.59
N ILE A 68 6.34 -15.89 7.80
CA ILE A 68 7.54 -16.20 7.03
C ILE A 68 8.66 -16.39 8.05
N HIS A 69 9.26 -17.59 8.02
CA HIS A 69 10.30 -18.15 8.91
C HIS A 69 11.40 -17.17 9.32
#